data_AF-A0A382ZG99-F1
#
_entry.id   AF-A0A382ZG99-F1
#
_cell.length_a   1.000
_cell.length_b   1.000
_cell.length_c   1.000
_cell.angle_alpha   90.00
_cell.angle_beta   90.00
_cell.angle_gamma   90.00
#
_symmetry.space_group_name_H-M   'P 1'
#
loop_
_entity.id
_entity.type
_entity.pdbx_description
1 polymer ?
#
loop_
_entity_poly.entity_id
_entity_poly.type
_entity_poly.pdbx_seq_one_letter_code
_entity_poly.pdbx_strand_id
1 'polypeptide(L)' 'MDRRTFTKLLSSAFIARSSGLKALKNGNRIVVVGAGIVGSSIAYHLTKMGAEVTVIERDRPAAHASGRSFAWINASYPKK' A
#
# COMPACT_ATOMS: atom_id res chain seq x y z
N MET A 1 -19.98 -28.04 31.78
CA MET A 1 -19.85 -26.68 31.19
C MET A 1 -20.97 -26.52 30.18
N ASP A 2 -21.89 -25.56 30.39
CA ASP A 2 -23.11 -25.46 29.57
C ASP A 2 -22.86 -24.78 28.23
N ARG A 3 -23.68 -25.13 27.21
CA ARG A 3 -23.57 -24.55 25.85
C ARG A 3 -23.58 -23.02 25.88
N ARG A 4 -24.38 -22.43 26.77
CA ARG A 4 -24.52 -20.97 26.91
C ARG A 4 -23.24 -20.33 27.42
N THR A 5 -22.58 -20.98 28.38
CA THR A 5 -21.30 -20.55 28.93
C THR A 5 -20.21 -20.67 27.88
N PHE A 6 -20.17 -21.78 27.13
CA PHE A 6 -19.24 -21.98 26.02
C PHE A 6 -19.41 -20.94 24.91
N THR A 7 -20.64 -20.67 24.45
CA THR A 7 -20.90 -19.67 23.41
C THR A 7 -20.52 -18.27 23.88
N LYS A 8 -20.81 -17.90 25.14
CA LYS A 8 -20.39 -16.60 25.71
C LYS A 8 -18.87 -16.46 25.76
N LEU A 9 -18.16 -17.52 26.15
CA LEU A 9 -16.69 -17.54 26.23
C LEU A 9 -16.04 -17.46 24.84
N LEU A 10 -16.62 -18.16 23.85
CA LEU A 10 -16.16 -18.13 22.47
C LEU A 10 -16.38 -16.74 21.85
N SER A 11 -17.56 -16.15 22.05
CA SER A 11 -17.89 -14.83 21.50
C SER A 11 -17.12 -13.70 22.18
N SER A 12 -16.87 -13.75 23.49
CA SER A 12 -16.01 -12.78 24.16
C SER A 12 -14.55 -12.87 23.72
N ALA A 13 -14.03 -14.09 23.53
CA ALA A 13 -12.69 -14.31 22.97
C ALA A 13 -12.57 -13.77 21.53
N PHE A 14 -13.59 -13.94 20.70
CA PHE A 14 -13.60 -13.44 19.31
C PHE A 14 -13.64 -11.91 19.25
N ILE A 15 -14.46 -11.27 20.10
CA ILE A 15 -14.56 -9.81 20.20
C ILE A 15 -13.23 -9.21 20.67
N ALA A 16 -12.61 -9.77 21.71
CA ALA A 16 -11.31 -9.33 22.21
C ALA A 16 -10.17 -9.53 21.18
N ARG A 17 -10.28 -10.52 20.30
CA ARG A 17 -9.34 -10.78 19.19
C ARG A 17 -9.48 -9.77 18.05
N SER A 18 -10.70 -9.26 17.80
CA SER A 18 -10.99 -8.40 16.65
C SER A 18 -10.34 -7.01 16.72
N SER A 19 -10.19 -6.44 17.91
CA SER A 19 -9.51 -5.17 18.14
C SER A 19 -8.00 -5.27 17.92
N GLY A 20 -7.39 -6.40 18.31
CA GLY A 20 -5.98 -6.71 18.03
C GLY A 20 -5.67 -6.90 16.55
N LEU A 21 -6.58 -7.51 15.78
CA LEU A 21 -6.45 -7.58 14.32
C LEU A 21 -6.61 -6.21 13.63
N LYS A 22 -7.46 -5.32 14.17
CA LYS A 22 -7.62 -3.95 13.64
C LYS A 22 -6.36 -3.12 13.85
N ALA A 23 -5.70 -3.25 15.01
CA ALA A 23 -4.43 -2.60 15.31
C ALA A 23 -3.25 -3.13 14.49
N LEU A 24 -3.24 -4.44 14.17
CA LEU A 24 -2.30 -5.04 13.21
C LEU A 24 -2.50 -4.53 11.77
N LYS A 25 -3.68 -4.00 11.46
CA LYS A 25 -4.03 -3.46 10.14
C LYS A 25 -3.67 -1.98 9.98
N ASN A 26 -2.92 -1.39 10.93
CA ASN A 26 -2.36 -0.04 10.80
C ASN A 26 -1.13 -0.03 9.87
N GLY A 27 -1.26 -0.61 8.67
CA GLY A 27 -0.28 -0.40 7.62
C GLY A 27 -0.24 1.10 7.28
N ASN A 28 0.94 1.64 7.04
CA ASN A 28 1.09 3.05 6.67
C ASN A 28 0.16 3.36 5.48
N ARG A 29 -0.80 4.27 5.65
CA ARG A 29 -1.67 4.73 4.56
C ARG A 29 -0.96 5.87 3.85
N ILE A 30 -0.64 5.69 2.58
CA ILE A 30 0.20 6.63 1.81
C ILE A 30 -0.53 7.03 0.53
N VAL A 31 -0.55 8.33 0.25
CA VAL A 31 -1.02 8.87 -1.02
C VAL A 31 0.18 9.24 -1.87
N VAL A 32 0.24 8.70 -3.09
CA VAL A 32 1.24 9.06 -4.10
C VAL A 32 0.55 9.91 -5.16
N VAL A 33 1.00 11.15 -5.32
CA VAL A 33 0.47 12.08 -6.35
C VAL A 33 1.37 12.00 -7.58
N GLY A 34 0.81 11.51 -8.69
CA GLY A 34 1.47 11.31 -9.98
C GLY A 34 1.69 9.83 -10.31
N ALA A 35 1.11 9.36 -11.42
CA ALA A 35 1.27 8.00 -11.97
C ALA A 35 2.27 7.96 -13.13
N GLY A 36 3.33 8.77 -13.05
CA GLY A 36 4.54 8.64 -13.88
C GLY A 36 5.47 7.55 -13.36
N ILE A 37 6.57 7.28 -14.05
CA ILE A 37 7.49 6.16 -13.73
C ILE A 37 8.02 6.22 -12.28
N VAL A 38 8.32 7.42 -11.77
CA VAL A 38 8.81 7.62 -10.40
C VAL A 38 7.72 7.32 -9.38
N GLY A 39 6.54 7.93 -9.53
CA GLY A 39 5.41 7.72 -8.62
C GLY A 39 4.91 6.28 -8.61
N SER A 40 4.82 5.65 -9.78
CA SER A 40 4.47 4.23 -9.91
C SER A 40 5.50 3.31 -9.25
N SER A 41 6.80 3.61 -9.37
CA SER A 41 7.86 2.88 -8.69
C SER A 41 7.75 3.01 -7.17
N ILE A 42 7.57 4.23 -6.66
CA ILE A 42 7.34 4.49 -5.23
C ILE A 42 6.13 3.69 -4.72
N ALA A 43 4.99 3.78 -5.41
CA ALA A 43 3.77 3.09 -5.02
C ALA A 43 3.95 1.57 -4.99
N TYR A 44 4.62 1.01 -6.00
CA TYR A 44 4.95 -0.41 -6.08
C TYR A 44 5.78 -0.89 -4.88
N HIS A 45 6.89 -0.19 -4.58
CA HIS A 45 7.77 -0.56 -3.48
C HIS A 45 7.10 -0.40 -2.12
N LEU A 46 6.33 0.67 -1.89
CA LEU A 46 5.58 0.87 -0.66
C LEU A 46 4.51 -0.19 -0.45
N THR A 47 3.78 -0.55 -1.51
CA THR A 47 2.78 -1.63 -1.45
C THR A 47 3.44 -2.96 -1.09
N LYS A 48 4.61 -3.26 -1.68
CA LYS A 48 5.39 -4.46 -1.36
C LYS A 48 5.87 -4.49 0.10
N MET A 49 6.07 -3.33 0.72
CA MET A 49 6.42 -3.18 2.14
C MET A 49 5.20 -3.25 3.08
N GLY A 50 3.99 -3.50 2.56
CA GLY A 50 2.77 -3.64 3.36
C GLY A 50 2.04 -2.32 3.64
N ALA A 51 2.41 -1.23 2.97
CA ALA A 51 1.65 0.03 3.04
C ALA A 51 0.34 -0.08 2.23
N GLU A 52 -0.69 0.61 2.70
CA GLU A 52 -1.92 0.83 1.93
C GLU A 52 -1.72 2.08 1.07
N VAL A 53 -1.49 1.89 -0.24
CA VAL A 53 -1.14 2.99 -1.14
C VAL A 53 -2.32 3.37 -2.03
N THR A 54 -2.64 4.66 -2.07
CA THR A 54 -3.54 5.25 -3.08
C THR A 54 -2.73 6.10 -4.04
N VAL A 55 -2.86 5.85 -5.34
CA VAL A 55 -2.21 6.68 -6.38
C VAL A 55 -3.26 7.59 -7.00
N ILE A 56 -2.94 8.88 -7.11
CA ILE A 56 -3.79 9.89 -7.75
C ILE A 56 -3.04 10.46 -8.95
N GLU A 57 -3.67 10.41 -10.11
CA GLU A 57 -3.20 11.02 -11.35
C GLU A 57 -4.32 11.87 -11.95
N ARG A 58 -3.96 12.99 -12.59
CA ARG A 58 -4.93 13.91 -13.16
C ARG A 58 -5.53 13.35 -14.45
N ASP A 59 -4.68 12.82 -15.32
CA ASP A 59 -5.07 12.36 -16.65
C ASP A 59 -5.13 10.82 -16.70
N ARG A 60 -4.12 10.19 -17.29
CA ARG A 60 -3.94 8.74 -17.33
C ARG A 60 -2.52 8.38 -16.90
N PRO A 61 -2.25 7.14 -16.45
CA PRO A 61 -0.90 6.70 -16.14
C PRO A 61 0.07 7.02 -17.28
N ALA A 62 1.23 7.56 -16.90
CA ALA A 62 2.28 8.00 -17.81
C ALA A 62 1.90 9.08 -18.86
N ALA A 63 0.80 9.85 -18.72
CA ALA A 63 0.37 10.83 -19.72
C ALA A 63 1.42 11.91 -20.10
N HIS A 64 2.34 12.22 -19.19
CA HIS A 64 3.33 13.30 -19.35
C HIS A 64 4.72 12.76 -19.76
N ALA A 65 5.79 13.18 -19.07
CA ALA A 65 7.17 12.85 -19.42
C ALA A 65 7.43 11.35 -19.58
N SER A 66 6.83 10.51 -18.73
CA SER A 66 7.06 9.06 -18.77
C SER A 66 6.53 8.40 -20.04
N GLY A 67 5.35 8.77 -20.54
CA GLY A 67 4.77 8.18 -21.76
C GLY A 67 5.22 8.84 -23.05
N ARG A 68 5.84 10.02 -22.98
CA ARG A 68 6.46 10.71 -24.12
C ARG A 68 7.96 10.42 -24.25
N SER A 69 8.52 9.61 -23.36
CA SER A 69 9.92 9.20 -23.38
C SER A 69 10.13 8.01 -24.32
N PHE A 70 11.31 7.91 -24.94
CA PHE A 70 11.77 6.71 -25.67
C PHE A 70 12.16 5.56 -24.72
N ALA A 71 12.03 5.76 -23.40
CA ALA A 71 12.41 4.81 -22.35
C ALA A 71 13.88 4.36 -22.44
N TRP A 72 14.75 5.20 -23.00
CA TRP A 72 16.19 4.93 -23.04
C TRP A 72 16.78 4.96 -21.63
N ILE A 73 17.40 3.86 -21.22
CA ILE A 73 18.11 3.78 -19.94
C ILE A 73 19.58 4.05 -20.20
N ASN A 74 20.08 5.20 -19.77
CA ASN A 74 21.50 5.54 -19.82
C ASN A 74 22.11 5.41 -18.42
N ALA A 75 23.15 4.60 -18.28
CA ALA A 75 24.00 4.61 -17.10
C ALA A 75 25.07 5.69 -17.28
N SER A 76 24.74 6.92 -16.92
CA SER A 76 25.73 8.00 -16.87
C SER A 76 26.40 8.01 -15.50
N TYR A 77 27.72 7.83 -15.49
CA TYR A 77 28.54 7.95 -14.29
C TYR A 77 28.81 9.44 -14.02
N PRO A 78 28.90 9.87 -12.75
CA PRO A 78 29.31 11.24 -12.45
C PRO A 78 30.68 11.49 -13.08
N LYS A 79 30.75 12.46 -13.99
CA LYS A 79 32.04 12.95 -14.46
C LYS A 79 32.65 13.77 -13.32
N LYS A 80 33.90 13.45 -12.98
CA LYS A 80 34.69 14.17 -11.98
C LYS A 80 34.72 15.66 -12.25
#